data_AF-A0AAJ2H1A0-F1
#
_entry.id   AF-A0AAJ2H1A0-F1
#
_cell.length_a   1.000
_cell.length_b   1.000
_cell.length_c   1.000
_cell.angle_alpha   90.00
_cell.angle_beta   90.00
_cell.angle_gamma   90.00
#
_symmetry.space_group_name_H-M   'P 1'
#
loop_
_entity.id
_entity.type
_entity.pdbx_description
1 polymer ?
#
loop_
_entity_poly.entity_id
_entity_poly.type
_entity_poly.pdbx_seq_one_letter_code
_entity_poly.pdbx_strand_id
1 'polypeptide(L)'
;STDLAITRARLRLRLVDLSNHKQEQVYFLTEAVVLLETALVQAERLDGALALSAALGETYLRFYQLTKEKHYLVVTRQVAKPLAHHDHPLILFTLVRSSVLEGHLAMAKHWLSRLMRLP
;
A
#
# COMPACT_ATOMS: atom_id res chain seq x y z
N SER A 1 -4.88 -20.39 3.21
CA SER A 1 -4.43 -20.18 1.82
C SER A 1 -4.21 -18.69 1.59
N THR A 2 -3.34 -18.36 0.64
CA THR A 2 -3.03 -16.98 0.23
C THR A 2 -4.30 -16.21 -0.15
N ASP A 3 -5.21 -16.82 -0.92
CA ASP A 3 -6.47 -16.18 -1.34
C ASP A 3 -7.40 -15.81 -0.18
N LEU A 4 -7.46 -16.66 0.86
CA LEU A 4 -8.26 -16.37 2.04
C LEU A 4 -7.68 -15.19 2.82
N ALA A 5 -6.35 -15.11 2.96
CA ALA A 5 -5.69 -13.99 3.63
C ALA A 5 -5.95 -12.66 2.88
N ILE A 6 -5.84 -12.67 1.54
CA ILE A 6 -6.15 -11.52 0.69
C ILE A 6 -7.61 -11.09 0.86
N THR A 7 -8.54 -12.05 0.81
CA THR A 7 -9.98 -11.77 0.96
C THR A 7 -10.28 -11.15 2.32
N ARG A 8 -9.71 -11.69 3.40
CA ARG A 8 -9.86 -11.13 4.75
C ARG A 8 -9.25 -9.74 4.86
N ALA A 9 -8.09 -9.50 4.27
CA ALA A 9 -7.48 -8.16 4.26
C ALA A 9 -8.38 -7.14 3.59
N ARG A 10 -8.97 -7.48 2.43
CA ARG A 10 -9.93 -6.62 1.72
C ARG A 10 -11.16 -6.31 2.58
N LEU A 11 -11.68 -7.31 3.30
CA LEU A 11 -12.81 -7.11 4.23
C LEU A 11 -12.43 -6.14 5.36
N ARG A 12 -11.22 -6.25 5.92
CA ARG A 12 -10.73 -5.30 6.94
C ARG A 12 -10.62 -3.88 6.40
N LEU A 13 -10.04 -3.70 5.22
CA LEU A 13 -9.99 -2.39 4.57
C LEU A 13 -11.39 -1.80 4.32
N ARG A 14 -12.38 -2.65 3.98
CA ARG A 14 -13.76 -2.19 3.84
C ARG A 14 -14.38 -1.76 5.17
N LEU A 15 -14.06 -2.45 6.27
CA LEU A 15 -14.53 -2.06 7.61
C LEU A 15 -13.92 -0.74 8.08
N VAL A 16 -12.69 -0.40 7.66
CA VAL A 16 -12.10 0.92 7.90
C VAL A 16 -12.98 2.03 7.31
N ASP A 17 -13.46 1.83 6.08
CA ASP A 17 -14.30 2.82 5.39
C ASP A 17 -15.71 2.95 6.02
N LEU A 18 -16.16 1.92 6.74
CA LEU A 18 -17.50 1.88 7.36
C LEU A 18 -17.50 2.30 8.84
N SER A 19 -16.39 2.12 9.55
CA SER A 19 -16.30 2.49 10.96
C SER A 19 -16.20 4.00 11.12
N ASN A 20 -16.90 4.53 12.12
CA ASN A 20 -16.80 5.93 12.54
C ASN A 20 -15.85 6.12 13.73
N HIS A 21 -15.23 5.04 14.22
CA HIS A 21 -14.37 5.08 15.40
C HIS A 21 -12.90 4.90 15.02
N LYS A 22 -12.08 5.93 15.27
CA LYS A 22 -10.66 5.95 14.87
C LYS A 22 -9.88 4.73 15.38
N GLN A 23 -10.14 4.27 16.60
CA GLN A 23 -9.42 3.13 17.16
C GLN A 23 -9.78 1.81 16.49
N GLU A 24 -11.04 1.64 16.07
CA GLU A 24 -11.46 0.47 15.30
C GLU A 24 -10.84 0.50 13.90
N GLN A 25 -10.82 1.67 13.26
CA GLN A 25 -10.16 1.83 11.96
C GLN A 25 -8.67 1.46 12.04
N VAL A 26 -7.96 1.90 13.08
CA VAL A 26 -6.55 1.51 13.33
C VAL A 26 -6.43 0.01 13.56
N TYR A 27 -7.35 -0.60 14.31
CA TYR A 27 -7.36 -2.05 14.55
C TYR A 27 -7.55 -2.82 13.23
N PHE A 28 -8.52 -2.44 12.40
CA PHE A 28 -8.76 -3.08 11.11
C PHE A 28 -7.60 -2.89 10.13
N LEU A 29 -6.98 -1.70 10.09
CA LEU A 29 -5.79 -1.48 9.28
C LEU A 29 -4.62 -2.38 9.74
N THR A 30 -4.46 -2.57 11.05
CA THR A 30 -3.44 -3.47 11.61
C THR A 30 -3.69 -4.92 11.18
N GLU A 31 -4.93 -5.41 11.31
CA GLU A 31 -5.29 -6.74 10.83
C GLU A 31 -5.08 -6.89 9.32
N ALA A 32 -5.40 -5.86 8.53
CA ALA A 32 -5.20 -5.87 7.08
C ALA A 32 -3.71 -6.02 6.71
N VAL A 33 -2.81 -5.29 7.40
CA VAL A 33 -1.36 -5.42 7.20
C VAL A 33 -0.89 -6.84 7.48
N VAL A 34 -1.23 -7.41 8.64
CA VAL A 34 -0.80 -8.76 9.02
C VAL A 34 -1.26 -9.81 8.00
N LEU A 35 -2.49 -9.68 7.50
CA LEU A 35 -3.03 -10.59 6.49
C LEU A 35 -2.33 -10.43 5.13
N LEU A 36 -2.03 -9.21 4.72
CA LEU A 36 -1.30 -8.93 3.47
C LEU A 36 0.16 -9.41 3.55
N GLU A 37 0.83 -9.23 4.69
CA GLU A 37 2.19 -9.75 4.92
C GLU A 37 2.20 -11.28 4.91
N THR A 38 1.21 -11.91 5.54
CA THR A 38 1.06 -13.38 5.50
C THR A 38 0.89 -13.87 4.07
N ALA A 39 0.05 -13.19 3.28
CA ALA A 39 -0.14 -13.51 1.87
C ALA A 39 1.14 -13.28 1.05
N LEU A 40 1.90 -12.23 1.35
CA LEU A 40 3.15 -11.89 0.65
C LEU A 40 4.22 -12.96 0.89
N VAL A 41 4.35 -13.47 2.12
CA VAL A 41 5.28 -14.57 2.45
C VAL A 41 4.91 -15.85 1.70
N GLN A 42 3.62 -16.06 1.42
CA GLN A 42 3.11 -17.21 0.69
C GLN A 42 3.04 -16.99 -0.83
N ALA A 43 3.48 -15.84 -1.34
CA ALA A 43 3.38 -15.54 -2.76
C ALA A 43 4.43 -16.31 -3.57
N GLU A 44 3.97 -17.20 -4.44
CA GLU A 44 4.85 -18.02 -5.28
C GLU A 44 5.26 -17.31 -6.58
N ARG A 45 4.52 -16.27 -6.98
CA ARG A 45 4.72 -15.53 -8.24
C ARG A 45 5.07 -14.07 -7.98
N LEU A 46 6.01 -13.55 -8.77
CA LEU A 46 6.43 -12.16 -8.71
C LEU A 46 5.25 -11.18 -8.87
N ASP A 47 4.39 -11.38 -9.88
CA ASP A 47 3.24 -10.48 -10.11
C ASP A 47 2.31 -10.41 -8.89
N GLY A 48 2.09 -11.55 -8.23
CA GLY A 48 1.31 -11.62 -7.00
C GLY A 48 1.99 -10.87 -5.85
N ALA A 49 3.30 -11.05 -5.68
CA ALA A 49 4.09 -10.33 -4.70
C ALA A 49 4.06 -8.81 -4.93
N LEU A 50 4.20 -8.35 -6.18
CA LEU A 50 4.14 -6.93 -6.55
C LEU A 50 2.77 -6.32 -6.23
N ALA A 51 1.67 -7.03 -6.54
CA ALA A 51 0.33 -6.59 -6.21
C ALA A 51 0.11 -6.51 -4.68
N LEU A 52 0.61 -7.49 -3.93
CA LEU A 52 0.54 -7.52 -2.47
C LEU A 52 1.37 -6.41 -1.81
N SER A 53 2.60 -6.18 -2.28
CA SER A 53 3.43 -5.07 -1.80
C SER A 53 2.81 -3.71 -2.11
N ALA A 54 2.16 -3.56 -3.27
CA ALA A 54 1.43 -2.33 -3.58
C ALA A 54 0.24 -2.14 -2.63
N ALA A 55 -0.50 -3.20 -2.31
CA ALA A 55 -1.61 -3.18 -1.36
C ALA A 55 -1.13 -2.85 0.08
N LEU A 56 0.03 -3.38 0.49
CA LEU A 56 0.66 -3.02 1.77
C LEU A 56 1.00 -1.53 1.82
N GLY A 57 1.69 -1.02 0.80
CA GLY A 57 2.01 0.41 0.72
C GLY A 57 0.75 1.29 0.79
N GLU A 58 -0.31 0.92 0.07
CA GLU A 58 -1.59 1.64 0.14
C GLU A 58 -2.24 1.59 1.54
N THR A 59 -2.13 0.45 2.23
CA THR A 59 -2.64 0.30 3.59
C THR A 59 -1.89 1.21 4.57
N TYR A 60 -0.57 1.35 4.42
CA TYR A 60 0.22 2.31 5.20
C TYR A 60 -0.11 3.77 4.85
N LEU A 61 -0.43 4.09 3.59
CA LEU A 61 -0.95 5.41 3.26
C LEU A 61 -2.27 5.71 3.96
N ARG A 62 -3.17 4.72 4.11
CA ARG A 62 -4.40 4.88 4.89
C ARG A 62 -4.13 5.12 6.37
N PHE A 63 -3.15 4.41 6.95
CA PHE A 63 -2.68 4.71 8.30
C PHE A 63 -2.24 6.17 8.43
N TYR A 64 -1.37 6.64 7.53
CA TYR A 64 -0.96 8.05 7.52
C TYR A 64 -2.15 9.01 7.38
N GLN A 65 -3.09 8.72 6.48
CA GLN A 65 -4.26 9.57 6.27
C GLN A 65 -5.10 9.71 7.54
N LEU A 66 -5.21 8.63 8.33
CA LEU A 66 -5.99 8.57 9.56
C LEU A 66 -5.25 9.17 10.78
N THR A 67 -3.97 8.87 10.94
CA THR A 67 -3.20 9.22 12.15
C THR A 67 -2.35 10.48 11.98
N LYS A 68 -1.99 10.83 10.74
CA LYS A 68 -1.01 11.85 10.35
C LYS A 68 0.42 11.55 10.81
N GLU A 69 0.71 10.33 11.24
CA GLU A 69 2.04 9.94 11.69
C GLU A 69 2.97 9.66 10.50
N LYS A 70 4.02 10.47 10.38
CA LYS A 70 4.92 10.45 9.21
C LYS A 70 5.65 9.13 8.99
N HIS A 71 5.83 8.31 10.02
CA HIS A 71 6.54 7.04 9.89
C HIS A 71 5.84 6.10 8.90
N TYR A 72 4.51 6.17 8.77
CA TYR A 72 3.77 5.38 7.79
C TYR A 72 4.10 5.73 6.33
N LEU A 73 4.48 6.99 6.04
CA LEU A 73 4.98 7.38 4.71
C LEU A 73 6.36 6.76 4.46
N VAL A 74 7.21 6.70 5.48
CA VAL A 74 8.52 6.03 5.41
C VAL A 74 8.34 4.54 5.11
N VAL A 75 7.45 3.86 5.82
CA VAL A 75 7.17 2.44 5.60
C VAL A 75 6.59 2.20 4.20
N THR A 76 5.63 3.03 3.76
CA THR A 76 5.08 2.98 2.39
C THR A 76 6.20 3.01 1.35
N ARG A 77 7.15 3.93 1.51
CA ARG A 77 8.29 4.06 0.60
C ARG A 77 9.23 2.87 0.68
N GLN A 78 9.51 2.35 1.87
CA GLN A 78 10.35 1.17 2.07
C GLN A 78 9.76 -0.07 1.39
N VAL A 79 8.44 -0.22 1.38
CA VAL A 79 7.74 -1.30 0.68
C VAL A 79 7.78 -1.10 -0.83
N ALA A 80 7.45 0.11 -1.32
CA ALA A 80 7.21 0.33 -2.75
C ALA A 80 8.47 0.67 -3.57
N LYS A 81 9.40 1.47 -3.02
CA LYS A 81 10.53 2.02 -3.79
C LYS A 81 11.49 0.95 -4.33
N PRO A 82 11.87 -0.10 -3.57
CA PRO A 82 12.74 -1.16 -4.08
C PRO A 82 12.14 -1.87 -5.30
N LEU A 83 10.81 -1.93 -5.39
CA LEU A 83 10.06 -2.61 -6.45
C LEU A 83 9.78 -1.73 -7.67
N ALA A 84 10.19 -0.47 -7.64
CA ALA A 84 9.89 0.50 -8.70
C ALA A 84 10.50 0.15 -10.07
N HIS A 85 11.50 -0.73 -10.12
CA HIS A 85 12.14 -1.16 -11.36
C HIS A 85 11.33 -2.21 -12.13
N HIS A 86 10.32 -2.82 -11.51
CA HIS A 86 9.40 -3.75 -12.18
C HIS A 86 8.31 -3.05 -12.99
N ASP A 87 8.27 -1.72 -12.99
CA ASP A 87 7.29 -0.91 -13.74
C ASP A 87 5.82 -1.31 -13.47
N HIS A 88 5.54 -1.90 -12.30
CA HIS A 88 4.20 -2.34 -11.94
C HIS A 88 3.32 -1.11 -11.63
N PRO A 89 2.12 -0.98 -12.25
CA PRO A 89 1.33 0.25 -12.19
C PRO A 89 0.93 0.62 -10.76
N LEU A 90 0.53 -0.36 -9.95
CA LEU A 90 0.14 -0.08 -8.56
C LEU A 90 1.31 0.34 -7.68
N ILE A 91 2.53 -0.16 -7.93
CA ILE A 91 3.73 0.24 -7.18
C ILE A 91 4.07 1.69 -7.52
N LEU A 92 4.09 2.03 -8.81
CA LEU A 92 4.34 3.40 -9.27
C LEU A 92 3.27 4.36 -8.74
N PHE A 93 1.99 3.96 -8.74
CA PHE A 93 0.90 4.77 -8.19
C PHE A 93 1.04 5.00 -6.67
N THR A 94 1.42 3.97 -5.90
CA THR A 94 1.73 4.11 -4.48
C THR A 94 2.88 5.10 -4.25
N LEU A 95 3.93 5.08 -5.08
CA LEU A 95 5.05 6.03 -5.00
C LEU A 95 4.64 7.45 -5.37
N VAL A 96 3.78 7.64 -6.36
CA VAL A 96 3.17 8.95 -6.67
C VAL A 96 2.47 9.49 -5.44
N ARG A 97 1.56 8.71 -4.85
CA ARG A 97 0.75 9.14 -3.70
C ARG A 97 1.59 9.44 -2.48
N SER A 98 2.53 8.56 -2.14
CA SER A 98 3.48 8.79 -1.05
C SER A 98 4.27 10.09 -1.26
N SER A 99 4.78 10.32 -2.47
CA SER A 99 5.55 11.54 -2.78
C SER A 99 4.71 12.81 -2.69
N VAL A 100 3.44 12.78 -3.11
CA VAL A 100 2.50 13.91 -2.95
C VAL A 100 2.25 14.22 -1.47
N LEU A 101 1.96 13.18 -0.68
CA LEU A 101 1.65 13.34 0.76
C LEU A 101 2.86 13.84 1.56
N GLU A 102 4.08 13.59 1.09
CA GLU A 102 5.31 14.13 1.66
C GLU A 102 5.68 15.53 1.16
N GLY A 103 4.96 16.08 0.18
CA GLY A 103 5.28 17.37 -0.44
C GLY A 103 6.42 17.32 -1.48
N HIS A 104 6.88 16.13 -1.88
CA HIS A 104 7.96 15.93 -2.85
C HIS A 104 7.44 15.94 -4.29
N LEU A 105 6.98 17.09 -4.79
CA LEU A 105 6.33 17.22 -6.10
C LEU A 105 7.20 16.78 -7.29
N ALA A 106 8.52 17.00 -7.24
CA ALA A 106 9.43 16.54 -8.29
C ALA A 106 9.45 15.01 -8.40
N MET A 107 9.45 14.31 -7.26
CA MET A 107 9.37 12.86 -7.22
C MET A 107 7.99 12.36 -7.65
N ALA A 108 6.92 13.01 -7.21
CA ALA A 108 5.57 12.67 -7.68
C ALA A 108 5.46 12.74 -9.21
N LYS A 109 5.97 13.82 -9.82
CA LYS A 109 6.02 13.98 -11.28
C LYS A 109 6.88 12.90 -11.95
N HIS A 110 8.03 12.56 -11.36
CA HIS A 110 8.90 11.50 -11.88
C HIS A 110 8.17 10.15 -11.94
N TRP A 111 7.55 9.72 -10.83
CA TRP A 111 6.82 8.45 -10.79
C TRP A 111 5.59 8.45 -11.69
N LEU A 112 4.85 9.56 -11.73
CA LEU A 112 3.67 9.71 -12.59
C LEU A 112 4.07 9.62 -14.07
N SER A 113 5.18 10.25 -14.46
CA SER A 113 5.67 10.19 -15.83
C SER A 113 6.04 8.77 -16.25
N ARG A 114 6.57 7.96 -15.33
CA ARG A 114 6.83 6.53 -15.58
C ARG A 114 5.52 5.74 -15.72
N LEU A 115 4.57 5.98 -14.82
CA LEU A 115 3.26 5.32 -14.84
C LEU A 115 2.51 5.59 -16.16
N MET A 116 2.54 6.82 -16.67
CA MET A 116 1.87 7.21 -17.91
C MET A 116 2.55 6.67 -19.18
N ARG A 117 3.74 6.08 -19.07
CA ARG A 117 4.48 5.46 -20.19
C ARG A 117 4.30 3.94 -20.27
N LEU A 118 3.59 3.35 -19.31
CA LEU A 118 3.25 1.93 -19.38
C LEU A 118 2.34 1.67 -20.60
N PRO A 119 2.50 0.51 -21.26
CA PRO A 119 1.71 0.14 -22.44
C PRO A 119 0.23 -0.09 -22.12
#